data_AF-A0A402CBF3-F1
#
_entry.id   AF-A0A402CBF3-F1
#
_cell.length_a   1.000
_cell.length_b   1.000
_cell.length_c   1.000
_cell.angle_alpha   90.00
_cell.angle_beta   90.00
_cell.angle_gamma   90.00
#
_symmetry.space_group_name_H-M   'P 1'
#
loop_
_entity.id
_entity.type
_entity.pdbx_description
1 polymer ?
#
loop_
_entity_poly.entity_id
_entity_poly.type
_entity_poly.pdbx_seq_one_letter_code
_entity_poly.pdbx_strand_id
1 'polypeptide(L)'
;MATTATLRQIAGLAPGSTLAMTFLLPTELLDDVDRPGLRASEDGAKNSGTPFVSFYTPSEMLTLARKTGFHEAQHVSGTSLANRYFARRVERISW
;
A
#
# COMPACT_ATOMS: atom_id res chain seq x y z
N MET A 1 16.72 -5.15 0.09
CA MET A 1 15.38 -5.60 0.54
C MET A 1 14.62 -6.16 -0.64
N ALA A 2 13.77 -7.17 -0.42
CA ALA A 2 13.02 -7.84 -1.49
C ALA A 2 12.18 -6.85 -2.31
N THR A 3 11.46 -5.94 -1.66
CA THR A 3 10.66 -4.89 -2.31
C THR A 3 11.48 -4.07 -3.32
N THR A 4 12.69 -3.64 -2.96
CA THR A 4 13.56 -2.87 -3.86
C THR A 4 13.97 -3.67 -5.10
N ALA A 5 14.30 -4.94 -4.93
CA ALA A 5 14.69 -5.82 -6.03
C ALA A 5 13.50 -6.08 -6.96
N THR A 6 12.32 -6.37 -6.41
CA THR A 6 11.08 -6.54 -7.16
C THR A 6 10.72 -5.29 -7.95
N LEU A 7 10.74 -4.11 -7.32
CA LEU A 7 10.44 -2.85 -8.01
C LEU A 7 11.44 -2.58 -9.14
N ARG A 8 12.73 -2.83 -8.94
CA ARG A 8 13.74 -2.68 -10.00
C ARG A 8 13.52 -3.64 -11.16
N GLN A 9 13.11 -4.88 -10.88
CA GLN A 9 12.78 -5.84 -11.92
C GLN A 9 11.54 -5.40 -12.72
N ILE A 10 10.49 -4.92 -12.04
CA ILE A 10 9.27 -4.45 -12.70
C ILE A 10 9.53 -3.18 -13.53
N ALA A 11 10.41 -2.28 -13.08
CA ALA A 11 10.79 -1.10 -13.82
C ALA A 11 11.46 -1.42 -15.18
N GLY A 12 11.96 -2.65 -15.37
CA GLY A 12 12.53 -3.13 -16.63
C GLY A 12 11.52 -3.73 -17.61
N LEU A 13 10.21 -3.75 -17.28
CA LEU A 13 9.18 -4.21 -18.21
C LEU A 13 9.03 -3.27 -19.42
N ALA A 14 8.29 -3.71 -20.43
CA ALA A 14 8.13 -2.99 -21.70
C ALA A 14 7.64 -1.55 -21.50
N PRO A 15 8.09 -0.58 -22.32
CA PRO A 15 7.62 0.80 -22.26
C PRO A 15 6.10 0.90 -22.32
N GLY A 16 5.50 1.77 -21.50
CA GLY A 16 4.05 1.91 -21.35
C GLY A 16 3.42 0.99 -20.30
N SER A 17 4.18 0.06 -19.71
CA SER A 17 3.71 -0.73 -18.56
C SER A 17 3.42 0.15 -17.35
N THR A 18 2.39 -0.20 -16.58
CA THR A 18 2.02 0.47 -15.33
C THR A 18 1.91 -0.55 -14.19
N LEU A 19 2.57 -0.27 -13.06
CA LEU A 19 2.41 -1.04 -11.83
C LEU A 19 1.38 -0.36 -10.91
N ALA A 20 0.33 -1.09 -10.55
CA ALA A 20 -0.53 -0.75 -9.43
C ALA A 20 -0.26 -1.73 -8.29
N MET A 21 -0.04 -1.21 -7.08
CA MET A 21 0.22 -2.03 -5.89
C MET A 21 -0.31 -1.38 -4.62
N THR A 22 -0.48 -2.19 -3.58
CA THR A 22 -0.74 -1.73 -2.22
C THR A 22 0.47 -2.00 -1.33
N PHE A 23 0.53 -1.34 -0.19
CA PHE A 23 1.56 -1.54 0.82
C PHE A 23 0.97 -1.31 2.22
N LEU A 24 1.60 -1.89 3.24
CA LEU A 24 1.21 -1.70 4.63
C LEU A 24 1.79 -0.37 5.15
N LEU A 25 0.94 0.42 5.81
CA LEU A 25 1.35 1.66 6.47
C LEU A 25 1.91 1.35 7.86
N PRO A 26 2.89 2.14 8.35
CA PRO A 26 3.21 2.18 9.77
C PRO A 26 1.94 2.38 10.60
N THR A 27 1.83 1.68 11.73
CA THR A 27 0.61 1.66 12.57
C THR A 27 0.16 3.06 12.98
N GLU A 28 1.10 3.98 13.16
CA GLU A 28 0.87 5.36 13.58
C GLU A 28 0.11 6.18 12.52
N LEU A 29 0.17 5.76 11.25
CA LEU A 29 -0.54 6.40 10.15
C LEU A 29 -1.91 5.78 9.86
N LEU A 30 -2.30 4.73 10.59
CA LEU A 30 -3.65 4.17 10.53
C LEU A 30 -4.59 4.91 11.47
N ASP A 31 -5.86 4.99 11.07
CA ASP A 31 -6.95 5.42 11.94
C ASP A 31 -7.07 4.48 13.14
N ASP A 32 -7.44 5.02 14.30
CA ASP A 32 -7.45 4.25 15.56
C ASP A 32 -8.34 3.00 15.50
N VAL A 33 -9.41 3.05 14.72
CA VAL A 33 -10.35 1.93 14.50
C VAL A 33 -9.70 0.75 13.74
N ASP A 34 -8.70 1.02 12.90
CA ASP A 34 -8.07 0.00 12.05
C ASP A 34 -6.85 -0.66 12.71
N ARG A 35 -6.23 0.02 13.70
CA ARG A 35 -5.02 -0.46 14.38
C ARG A 35 -5.18 -1.84 15.03
N PRO A 36 -6.30 -2.19 15.71
CA PRO A 36 -6.50 -3.52 16.25
C PRO A 36 -6.48 -4.61 15.16
N GLY A 37 -7.06 -4.33 14.00
CA GLY A 37 -7.09 -5.25 12.86
C GLY A 37 -5.70 -5.52 12.29
N LEU A 38 -4.86 -4.48 12.16
CA LEU A 38 -3.46 -4.66 11.75
C LEU A 38 -2.69 -5.52 12.76
N ARG A 39 -2.82 -5.25 14.06
CA ARG A 39 -2.13 -6.02 15.12
C ARG A 39 -2.52 -7.50 15.08
N ALA A 40 -3.82 -7.80 15.00
CA ALA A 40 -4.29 -9.17 14.89
C ALA A 40 -3.74 -9.89 13.64
N SER A 41 -3.65 -9.17 12.51
CA SER A 41 -3.07 -9.69 11.27
C SER A 41 -1.58 -9.94 11.39
N GLU A 42 -0.83 -9.03 12.01
CA GLU A 42 0.61 -9.19 12.28
C GLU A 42 0.89 -10.36 13.19
N ASP A 43 0.13 -10.51 14.28
CA ASP A 43 0.30 -11.60 15.23
C ASP A 43 -0.01 -12.95 14.57
N GLY A 44 -1.08 -13.00 13.76
CA GLY A 44 -1.38 -14.17 12.92
C GLY A 44 -0.23 -14.52 11.98
N ALA A 45 0.30 -13.52 11.26
CA ALA A 45 1.38 -13.70 10.30
C ALA A 45 2.71 -14.13 10.96
N LYS A 46 3.01 -13.61 12.16
CA LYS A 46 4.16 -14.05 12.98
C LYS A 46 3.98 -15.51 13.41
N ASN A 47 2.80 -15.87 13.92
CA ASN A 47 2.50 -17.22 14.38
C ASN A 47 2.49 -18.27 13.24
N SER A 48 2.21 -17.84 12.00
CA SER A 48 2.31 -18.69 10.81
C SER A 48 3.70 -18.73 10.17
N GLY A 49 4.71 -18.07 10.76
CA GLY A 49 6.08 -18.06 10.24
C GLY A 49 6.29 -17.13 9.03
N THR A 50 5.36 -16.20 8.78
CA THR A 50 5.40 -15.25 7.66
C THR A 50 5.26 -13.81 8.15
N PRO A 51 6.18 -13.32 9.01
CA PRO A 51 6.02 -12.01 9.65
C PRO A 51 6.00 -10.87 8.61
N PHE A 52 5.17 -9.87 8.84
CA PHE A 52 5.19 -8.64 8.05
C PHE A 52 6.44 -7.83 8.40
N VAL A 53 7.28 -7.62 7.40
CA VAL A 53 8.59 -6.95 7.55
C VAL A 53 8.66 -5.58 6.87
N SER A 54 7.73 -5.29 5.96
CA SER A 54 7.81 -4.14 5.07
C SER A 54 6.60 -3.24 5.26
N PHE A 55 6.83 -2.16 5.99
CA PHE A 55 5.90 -1.05 6.19
C PHE A 55 6.50 0.21 5.57
N TYR A 56 5.68 1.00 4.91
CA TYR A 56 6.13 2.21 4.23
C TYR A 56 5.14 3.35 4.44
N THR A 57 5.64 4.53 4.77
CA THR A 57 4.86 5.75 4.55
C THR A 57 4.65 5.98 3.05
N PRO A 58 3.62 6.74 2.64
CA PRO A 58 3.43 7.07 1.23
C PRO A 58 4.66 7.75 0.59
N SER A 59 5.34 8.63 1.31
CA SER A 59 6.54 9.33 0.82
C SER A 59 7.74 8.39 0.65
N GLU A 60 7.92 7.41 1.54
CA GLU A 60 8.96 6.39 1.40
C GLU A 60 8.71 5.49 0.19
N MET A 61 7.47 5.05 -0.02
CA MET A 61 7.13 4.22 -1.19
C MET A 61 7.35 4.98 -2.50
N LEU A 62 6.91 6.24 -2.57
CA LEU A 62 7.15 7.09 -3.75
C LEU A 62 8.65 7.31 -4.00
N THR A 63 9.42 7.54 -2.94
CA THR A 63 10.87 7.68 -3.03
C THR A 63 11.53 6.40 -3.52
N LEU A 64 11.11 5.24 -3.00
CA LEU A 64 11.62 3.93 -3.40
C LEU A 64 11.30 3.61 -4.87
N ALA A 65 10.07 3.89 -5.33
CA ALA A 65 9.67 3.72 -6.72
C ALA A 65 10.55 4.55 -7.65
N ARG A 66 10.75 5.84 -7.37
CA ARG A 66 11.63 6.70 -8.18
C ARG A 66 13.07 6.20 -8.19
N LYS A 67 13.60 5.80 -7.04
CA LYS A 67 14.97 5.23 -6.92
C LYS A 67 15.15 3.90 -7.66
N THR A 68 14.07 3.21 -8.02
CA THR A 68 14.11 1.90 -8.70
C THR A 68 13.84 1.96 -10.19
N GLY A 69 13.55 3.15 -10.73
CA GLY A 69 13.43 3.39 -12.18
C GLY A 69 12.06 3.84 -12.65
N PHE A 70 11.08 4.00 -11.76
CA PHE A 70 9.77 4.54 -12.14
C PHE A 70 9.86 6.06 -12.34
N HIS A 71 9.69 6.51 -13.58
CA HIS A 71 9.69 7.95 -13.93
C HIS A 71 8.53 8.71 -13.28
N GLU A 72 7.34 8.10 -13.31
CA GLU A 72 6.14 8.62 -12.68
C GLU A 72 5.72 7.69 -11.55
N ALA A 73 5.40 8.28 -10.39
CA ALA A 73 4.89 7.56 -9.24
C ALA A 73 3.88 8.44 -8.51
N GLN A 74 2.70 7.87 -8.24
CA GLN A 74 1.60 8.54 -7.55
C GLN A 74 1.08 7.66 -6.43
N HIS A 75 0.65 8.29 -5.34
CA HIS A 75 -0.01 7.62 -4.24
C HIS A 75 -1.49 7.99 -4.26
N VAL A 76 -2.35 6.97 -4.17
CA VAL A 76 -3.80 7.14 -4.04
C VAL A 76 -4.19 6.63 -2.66
N SER A 77 -4.63 7.52 -1.76
CA SER A 77 -4.99 7.15 -0.39
C SER A 77 -6.27 6.31 -0.33
N GLY A 78 -6.41 5.51 0.73
CA GLY A 78 -7.63 4.76 1.01
C GLY A 78 -8.88 5.67 1.04
N THR A 79 -8.81 6.84 1.67
CA THR A 79 -9.88 7.84 1.67
C THR A 79 -10.22 8.33 0.26
N SER A 80 -9.21 8.57 -0.59
CA SER A 80 -9.44 8.98 -1.97
C SER A 80 -10.13 7.88 -2.79
N LEU A 81 -9.73 6.62 -2.58
CA LEU A 81 -10.38 5.46 -3.20
C LEU A 81 -11.82 5.28 -2.70
N ALA A 82 -12.05 5.37 -1.39
CA ALA A 82 -13.38 5.31 -0.80
C ALA A 82 -14.28 6.41 -1.36
N ASN A 83 -13.82 7.66 -1.38
CA ASN A 83 -14.57 8.77 -1.95
C ASN A 83 -14.93 8.51 -3.42
N ARG A 84 -13.99 8.07 -4.25
CA ARG A 84 -14.27 7.75 -5.67
C ARG A 84 -15.27 6.60 -5.81
N TYR A 85 -15.16 5.58 -4.97
CA TYR A 85 -16.00 4.40 -5.02
C TYR A 85 -17.44 4.69 -4.54
N PHE A 86 -17.59 5.44 -3.45
CA PHE A 86 -18.87 5.78 -2.86
C PHE A 86 -19.55 7.01 -3.51
N ALA A 87 -18.82 7.87 -4.25
CA ALA A 87 -19.38 9.07 -4.89
C ALA A 87 -20.57 8.80 -5.83
N ARG A 88 -20.73 7.57 -6.35
CA ARG A 88 -21.84 7.18 -7.22
C ARG A 88 -22.82 6.19 -6.58
N ARG A 89 -22.65 5.88 -5.29
CA ARG A 89 -23.60 5.05 -4.55
C ARG A 89 -24.66 5.95 -3.93
N VAL A 90 -25.86 5.88 -4.49
CA VAL A 90 -27.07 6.53 -3.95
C VAL A 90 -27.54 5.85 -2.65
N GLU A 91 -27.12 4.60 -2.44
CA GLU A 91 -27.48 3.78 -1.29
C GLU A 91 -26.45 3.97 -0.17
N ARG A 92 -26.82 4.74 0.86
CA ARG A 92 -25.99 4.97 2.05
C ARG A 92 -26.15 3.79 3.01
N ILE A 93 -25.12 2.95 3.13
CA ILE A 93 -25.02 2.05 4.28
C ILE A 93 -24.59 2.91 5.48
N SER A 94 -25.50 3.13 6.42
CA SER A 94 -25.23 3.74 7.71
C SER A 94 -24.57 2.73 8.64
N TRP A 95 -23.42 3.08 9.22
CA TRP A 95 -22.87 2.44 10.41
C TRP A 95 -23.46 3.09 11.67
#